data_AF-A0A965MRA3-F1
#
_entry.id   AF-A0A965MRA3-F1
#
_cell.length_a   1.000
_cell.length_b   1.000
_cell.length_c   1.000
_cell.angle_alpha   90.00
_cell.angle_beta   90.00
_cell.angle_gamma   90.00
#
_symmetry.space_group_name_H-M   'P 1'
#
loop_
_entity.id
_entity.type
_entity.pdbx_description
1 polymer ?
#
loop_
_entity_poly.entity_id
_entity_poly.type
_entity_poly.pdbx_seq_one_letter_code
_entity_poly.pdbx_strand_id
1 'polypeptide(L)'
;DALKESGYPAKADPEKVDKVKVTIILVYLVILVTMVYGPIAAMLVEMFPTRIRYTSMSLPYHIGNGWFGGLLPTTAFAIVAQTGNMYNGLWYPIIVAGMTFVIGMLFVKETKDVDIYAND
;
A
#
# COMPACT_ATOMS: atom_id res chain seq x y z
N ASP A 1 -27.38 -4.77 19.53
CA ASP A 1 -26.13 -5.01 18.80
C ASP A 1 -26.43 -5.80 17.55
N ALA A 2 -26.42 -5.15 16.38
CA ALA A 2 -26.78 -5.78 15.12
C ALA A 2 -25.97 -7.08 14.84
N LEU A 3 -24.72 -7.14 15.33
CA LEU A 3 -23.87 -8.32 15.23
C LEU A 3 -24.39 -9.52 16.04
N LYS A 4 -24.94 -9.29 17.23
CA LYS A 4 -25.51 -10.35 18.09
C LYS A 4 -26.85 -10.86 17.52
N GLU A 5 -27.67 -9.96 16.99
CA GLU A 5 -28.93 -10.33 16.29
C GLU A 5 -28.67 -11.14 15.02
N SER A 6 -27.54 -10.89 14.35
CA SER A 6 -27.11 -11.61 13.15
C SER A 6 -26.37 -12.94 13.44
N GLY A 7 -26.28 -13.36 14.70
CA GLY A 7 -25.62 -14.61 15.10
C GLY A 7 -24.09 -14.60 15.05
N TYR A 8 -23.45 -13.43 14.91
CA TYR A 8 -21.99 -13.34 14.94
C TYR A 8 -21.46 -13.44 16.37
N PRO A 9 -20.39 -14.23 16.61
CA PRO A 9 -19.77 -14.31 17.92
C PRO A 9 -19.16 -12.96 18.30
N ALA A 10 -19.28 -12.57 19.59
CA ALA A 10 -18.75 -11.31 20.09
C ALA A 10 -17.22 -11.21 20.03
N LYS A 11 -16.53 -12.34 19.86
CA LYS A 11 -15.09 -12.47 19.75
C LYS A 11 -14.77 -13.57 18.74
N ALA A 12 -13.71 -13.37 17.96
CA ALA A 12 -13.15 -14.43 17.12
C ALA A 12 -12.65 -15.58 17.99
N ASP A 13 -13.04 -16.81 17.63
CA ASP A 13 -12.59 -18.03 18.29
C ASP A 13 -11.10 -18.26 18.02
N PRO A 14 -10.22 -18.15 19.04
CA PRO A 14 -8.78 -18.28 18.85
C PRO A 14 -8.35 -19.68 18.40
N GLU A 15 -9.16 -20.71 18.66
CA GLU A 15 -8.85 -22.09 18.27
C GLU A 15 -9.09 -22.33 16.78
N LYS A 16 -9.94 -21.52 16.15
CA LYS A 16 -10.19 -21.56 14.70
C LYS A 16 -9.14 -20.79 13.88
N VAL A 17 -8.22 -20.08 14.54
CA VAL A 17 -7.15 -19.34 13.87
C VAL A 17 -5.98 -20.28 13.60
N ASP A 18 -5.76 -20.60 12.33
CA ASP A 18 -4.57 -21.33 11.89
C ASP A 18 -3.34 -20.40 11.93
N LYS A 19 -2.67 -20.39 13.09
CA LYS A 19 -1.52 -19.53 13.36
C LYS A 19 -0.39 -19.74 12.34
N VAL A 20 -0.16 -20.98 11.91
CA VAL A 20 0.90 -21.31 10.95
C VAL A 20 0.60 -20.71 9.60
N LYS A 21 -0.62 -20.92 9.06
CA LYS A 21 -1.02 -20.31 7.78
C LYS A 21 -0.97 -18.78 7.83
N VAL A 22 -1.48 -18.18 8.91
CA VAL A 22 -1.44 -16.71 9.07
C VAL A 22 -0.01 -16.20 9.08
N THR A 23 0.90 -16.84 9.83
CA THR A 23 2.32 -16.45 9.85
C THR A 23 2.96 -16.58 8.47
N ILE A 24 2.73 -17.67 7.75
CA ILE A 24 3.29 -17.86 6.40
C ILE A 24 2.81 -16.74 5.46
N ILE A 25 1.52 -16.41 5.48
CA ILE A 25 0.95 -15.33 4.66
C ILE A 25 1.60 -13.99 5.02
N LEU A 26 1.74 -13.68 6.31
CA LEU A 26 2.38 -12.44 6.75
C LEU A 26 3.85 -12.37 6.34
N VAL A 27 4.61 -13.45 6.49
CA VAL A 27 6.02 -13.51 6.05
C VAL A 27 6.12 -13.28 4.54
N TYR A 28 5.26 -13.93 3.75
CA TYR A 28 5.21 -13.73 2.30
C TYR A 28 4.93 -12.26 1.95
N LEU A 29 3.94 -11.63 2.59
CA LEU A 29 3.62 -10.22 2.36
C LEU A 29 4.79 -9.29 2.75
N VAL A 30 5.50 -9.58 3.85
CA VAL A 30 6.68 -8.80 4.25
C VAL A 30 7.80 -8.92 3.21
N ILE A 31 8.04 -10.12 2.67
CA ILE A 31 9.02 -10.31 1.58
C ILE A 31 8.65 -9.44 0.37
N LEU A 32 7.38 -9.47 -0.05
CA LEU A 32 6.90 -8.62 -1.16
C LEU A 32 7.15 -7.13 -0.89
N VAL A 33 6.84 -6.65 0.32
CA VAL A 33 7.07 -5.26 0.72
C VAL A 33 8.57 -4.92 0.68
N THR A 34 9.44 -5.79 1.19
CA THR A 34 10.89 -5.53 1.21
C THR A 34 11.51 -5.45 -0.20
N MET A 35 11.05 -6.28 -1.14
CA MET A 35 11.48 -6.23 -2.54
C MET A 35 11.14 -4.90 -3.22
N VAL A 36 10.11 -4.21 -2.74
CA VAL A 36 9.65 -2.93 -3.28
C VAL A 36 10.36 -1.77 -2.58
N TYR A 37 10.49 -1.81 -1.24
CA TYR A 37 11.07 -0.73 -0.46
C TYR A 37 12.57 -0.51 -0.72
N GLY A 38 13.33 -1.59 -1.00
CA GLY A 38 14.76 -1.49 -1.30
C GLY A 38 15.04 -0.63 -2.55
N PRO A 39 14.50 -0.99 -3.73
CA PRO A 39 14.71 -0.25 -4.98
C PRO A 39 14.09 1.16 -4.98
N ILE A 40 12.91 1.35 -4.36
CA ILE A 40 12.23 2.66 -4.35
C ILE A 40 13.10 3.73 -3.70
N ALA A 41 13.80 3.41 -2.61
CA ALA A 41 14.67 4.35 -1.92
C ALA A 41 15.79 4.87 -2.84
N ALA A 42 16.41 3.98 -3.63
CA ALA A 42 17.44 4.37 -4.60
C ALA A 42 16.87 5.18 -5.76
N MET A 43 15.78 4.69 -6.37
CA MET A 43 15.14 5.35 -7.52
C MET A 43 14.70 6.79 -7.20
N LEU A 44 14.11 7.03 -6.04
CA LEU A 44 13.69 8.38 -5.64
C LEU A 44 14.86 9.35 -5.46
N VAL A 45 16.04 8.87 -5.07
CA VAL A 45 17.26 9.70 -4.92
C VAL A 45 17.77 10.14 -6.30
N GLU A 46 17.66 9.26 -7.29
CA GLU A 46 18.11 9.51 -8.66
C GLU A 46 17.14 10.39 -9.46
N MET A 47 15.85 10.36 -9.15
CA MET A 47 14.84 11.14 -9.88
C MET A 47 14.87 12.65 -9.59
N PHE A 48 15.54 13.10 -8.53
CA PHE A 48 15.52 14.51 -8.10
C PHE A 48 16.92 15.11 -7.92
N PRO A 49 17.14 16.38 -8.33
CA PRO A 49 18.36 17.14 -8.06
C PRO A 49 18.68 17.20 -6.57
N THR A 50 19.97 17.23 -6.23
CA THR A 50 20.41 17.06 -4.84
C THR A 50 19.86 18.13 -3.89
N ARG A 51 19.78 19.38 -4.37
CA ARG A 51 19.30 20.55 -3.61
C ARG A 51 17.83 20.51 -3.15
N ILE A 52 16.95 19.80 -3.87
CA ILE A 52 15.50 19.71 -3.54
C ILE A 52 15.07 18.31 -3.11
N ARG A 53 15.98 17.34 -3.14
CA ARG A 53 15.70 15.91 -2.96
C ARG A 53 14.83 15.60 -1.73
N TYR A 54 15.15 16.19 -0.58
CA TYR A 54 14.40 15.92 0.66
C TYR A 54 12.93 16.37 0.57
N THR A 55 12.70 17.60 0.09
CA THR A 55 11.35 18.15 -0.11
C THR A 55 10.58 17.38 -1.19
N SER A 56 11.25 17.05 -2.29
CA SER A 56 10.66 16.31 -3.41
C SER A 56 10.34 14.86 -3.08
N MET A 57 11.08 14.21 -2.16
CA MET A 57 10.76 12.86 -1.67
C MET A 57 9.60 12.85 -0.68
N SER A 58 9.55 13.83 0.22
CA SER A 58 8.57 13.91 1.30
C SER A 58 7.15 14.11 0.76
N LEU A 59 6.97 14.91 -0.29
CA LEU A 59 5.66 15.25 -0.84
C LEU A 59 4.90 14.02 -1.42
N PRO A 60 5.47 13.21 -2.34
CA PRO A 60 4.84 11.98 -2.79
C PRO A 60 4.60 10.99 -1.65
N TYR A 61 5.52 10.90 -0.69
CA TYR A 61 5.39 9.96 0.43
C TYR A 61 4.22 10.32 1.35
N HIS A 62 4.04 11.60 1.69
CA HIS A 62 2.94 12.04 2.54
C HIS A 62 1.59 12.01 1.82
N ILE A 63 1.55 12.39 0.54
CA ILE A 63 0.30 12.30 -0.22
C ILE A 63 -0.09 10.84 -0.42
N GLY A 64 0.86 10.00 -0.84
CA GLY A 64 0.67 8.57 -1.06
C GLY A 64 0.15 7.86 0.18
N ASN A 65 0.91 7.93 1.27
CA ASN A 65 0.56 7.26 2.51
C ASN A 65 -0.63 7.91 3.22
N GLY A 66 -0.73 9.24 3.19
CA GLY A 66 -1.80 9.97 3.86
C GLY A 66 -3.16 9.72 3.20
N TRP A 67 -3.25 9.89 1.88
CA TRP A 67 -4.53 9.79 1.18
C TRP A 67 -4.89 8.34 0.88
N PHE A 68 -4.03 7.60 0.18
CA PHE A 68 -4.36 6.24 -0.24
C PHE A 68 -4.19 5.23 0.91
N GLY A 69 -3.11 5.36 1.69
CA GLY A 69 -2.90 4.49 2.86
C GLY A 69 -3.88 4.80 4.00
N GLY A 70 -4.05 6.08 4.33
CA GLY A 70 -4.87 6.52 5.46
C GLY A 70 -6.38 6.31 5.26
N LEU A 71 -6.88 6.43 4.01
CA LEU A 71 -8.29 6.18 3.71
C LEU A 71 -8.63 4.70 3.53
N LEU A 72 -7.62 3.83 3.31
CA LEU A 72 -7.83 2.40 3.06
C LEU A 72 -8.72 1.74 4.12
N PRO A 73 -8.49 1.87 5.44
CA PRO A 73 -9.32 1.21 6.43
C PRO A 73 -10.77 1.69 6.35
N THR A 74 -10.99 3.01 6.32
CA THR A 74 -12.32 3.62 6.29
C THR A 74 -13.10 3.20 5.05
N THR A 75 -12.48 3.24 3.87
CA THR A 75 -13.14 2.85 2.61
C THR A 75 -13.36 1.34 2.53
N ALA A 76 -12.39 0.52 2.95
CA ALA A 76 -12.55 -0.93 2.98
C ALA A 76 -13.70 -1.34 3.91
N PHE A 77 -13.79 -0.75 5.11
CA PHE A 77 -14.90 -0.99 6.03
C PHE A 77 -16.23 -0.55 5.44
N ALA A 78 -16.30 0.61 4.79
CA ALA A 78 -17.52 1.08 4.14
C ALA A 78 -17.99 0.12 3.03
N ILE A 79 -17.07 -0.37 2.18
CA ILE A 79 -17.37 -1.35 1.13
C ILE A 79 -17.88 -2.66 1.73
N VAL A 80 -17.23 -3.17 2.77
CA VAL A 80 -17.65 -4.41 3.45
C VAL A 80 -19.02 -4.23 4.10
N ALA A 81 -19.27 -3.09 4.76
CA ALA A 81 -20.55 -2.80 5.40
C ALA A 81 -21.70 -2.69 4.38
N GLN A 82 -21.45 -2.11 3.21
CA GLN A 82 -22.47 -1.99 2.15
C GLN A 82 -22.73 -3.30 1.42
N THR A 83 -21.69 -4.11 1.20
CA THR A 83 -21.80 -5.33 0.39
C THR A 83 -22.07 -6.59 1.21
N GLY A 84 -21.85 -6.55 2.52
CA GLY A 84 -21.92 -7.71 3.41
C GLY A 84 -20.80 -8.74 3.21
N ASN A 85 -19.86 -8.50 2.28
CA ASN A 85 -18.79 -9.43 1.95
C ASN A 85 -17.43 -8.85 2.37
N MET A 86 -16.75 -9.53 3.30
CA MET A 86 -15.45 -9.12 3.83
C MET A 86 -14.35 -9.02 2.77
N TYR A 87 -14.43 -9.79 1.70
CA TYR A 87 -13.43 -9.79 0.63
C TYR A 87 -13.54 -8.57 -0.29
N ASN A 88 -14.70 -7.90 -0.33
CA ASN A 88 -14.88 -6.74 -1.21
C ASN A 88 -14.03 -5.55 -0.79
N GLY A 89 -13.65 -5.45 0.49
CA GLY A 89 -12.71 -4.42 0.96
C GLY A 89 -11.33 -4.51 0.28
N LEU A 90 -10.94 -5.69 -0.24
CA LEU A 90 -9.68 -5.90 -0.95
C LEU A 90 -9.62 -5.16 -2.30
N TRP A 91 -10.77 -4.80 -2.88
CA TRP A 91 -10.79 -4.09 -4.16
C TRP A 91 -10.17 -2.68 -4.06
N TYR A 92 -10.23 -2.04 -2.90
CA TYR A 92 -9.60 -0.73 -2.71
C TYR A 92 -8.08 -0.77 -2.96
N PRO A 93 -7.27 -1.56 -2.23
CA PRO A 93 -5.83 -1.64 -2.51
C PRO A 93 -5.51 -2.23 -3.88
N ILE A 94 -6.32 -3.16 -4.40
CA ILE A 94 -6.12 -3.73 -5.75
C ILE A 94 -6.24 -2.66 -6.83
N ILE A 95 -7.29 -1.84 -6.79
CA ILE A 95 -7.51 -0.77 -7.76
C ILE A 95 -6.42 0.29 -7.64
N VAL A 96 -6.07 0.70 -6.43
CA VAL A 96 -4.99 1.68 -6.20
C VAL A 96 -3.66 1.16 -6.74
N ALA A 97 -3.28 -0.08 -6.42
CA ALA A 97 -2.05 -0.69 -6.93
C ALA A 97 -2.06 -0.82 -8.45
N GLY A 98 -3.20 -1.21 -9.05
CA GLY A 98 -3.37 -1.28 -10.50
C GLY A 98 -3.22 0.09 -11.18
N MET A 99 -3.81 1.14 -10.61
CA MET A 99 -3.62 2.51 -11.09
C MET A 99 -2.16 2.94 -11.00
N THR A 100 -1.48 2.68 -9.87
CA THR A 100 -0.05 2.99 -9.69
C THR A 100 0.81 2.26 -10.72
N PHE A 101 0.51 0.99 -11.00
CA PHE A 101 1.21 0.23 -12.03
C PHE A 101 1.05 0.85 -13.43
N VAL A 102 -0.18 1.19 -13.83
CA VAL A 102 -0.46 1.79 -15.14
C VAL A 102 0.20 3.16 -15.26
N ILE A 103 0.02 4.03 -14.27
CA ILE A 103 0.62 5.38 -14.26
C ILE A 103 2.15 5.27 -14.23
N GLY A 104 2.69 4.40 -13.39
CA GLY A 104 4.12 4.16 -13.27
C GLY A 104 4.73 3.74 -14.60
N MET A 105 4.11 2.76 -15.27
CA MET A 105 4.60 2.24 -16.55
C MET A 105 4.57 3.29 -17.68
N LEU A 106 3.61 4.23 -17.65
CA LEU A 106 3.47 5.25 -18.69
C LEU A 106 4.32 6.51 -18.45
N PHE A 107 4.52 6.91 -17.18
CA PHE A 107 5.07 8.22 -16.84
C PHE A 107 6.41 8.20 -16.10
N VAL A 108 6.79 7.09 -15.46
CA VAL A 108 8.10 6.99 -14.80
C VAL A 108 9.17 6.78 -15.87
N LYS A 109 10.12 7.71 -15.93
CA LYS A 109 11.25 7.68 -16.87
C LYS A 109 12.42 6.92 -16.26
N GLU A 110 13.18 6.27 -17.13
CA GLU A 110 14.45 5.62 -16.77
C GLU A 110 15.45 6.64 -16.19
N THR A 111 16.10 6.29 -15.07
CA THR A 111 17.00 7.17 -14.32
C THR A 111 18.48 6.86 -14.53
N LYS A 112 18.81 5.69 -15.07
CA LYS A 112 20.19 5.16 -15.15
C LYS A 112 21.25 6.11 -15.73
N ASP A 113 20.88 6.95 -16.69
CA ASP A 113 21.83 7.84 -17.40
C ASP A 113 21.55 9.34 -17.17
N VAL A 114 20.73 9.68 -16.17
CA VAL A 114 20.38 11.08 -15.87
C VAL A 114 21.46 11.70 -14.97
N ASP A 115 22.17 12.71 -15.47
CA ASP A 115 23.12 13.49 -14.67
C ASP A 115 22.36 14.43 -13.71
N ILE A 116 22.32 14.03 -12.44
CA ILE A 116 21.66 14.76 -11.35
C ILE A 116 22.44 15.98 -10.86
N TYR A 117 23.69 16.17 -11.32
CA TYR A 117 24.59 17.27 -10.96
C TYR A 117 24.79 18.29 -12.09
N ALA A 118 24.28 18.04 -13.30
CA ALA A 118 24.51 18.87 -14.48
C ALA A 118 24.12 20.36 -14.34
N ASN A 119 23.28 20.71 -13.35
CA ASN A 119 22.79 22.07 -13.11
C ASN A 119 22.89 22.48 -11.63
N ASP A 120 23.71 21.80 -10.83
CA ASP A 120 24.06 22.24 -9.47
C ASP A 120 25.31 23.15 -9.53
#